data_AF-A0A5N8YMQ2-F1
#
_entry.id   AF-A0A5N8YMQ2-F1
#
_cell.length_a   1.000
_cell.length_b   1.000
_cell.length_c   1.000
_cell.angle_alpha   90.00
_cell.angle_beta   90.00
_cell.angle_gamma   90.00
#
_symmetry.space_group_name_H-M   'P 1'
#
loop_
_entity.id
_entity.type
_entity.pdbx_description
1 polymer ?
#
loop_
_entity_poly.entity_id
_entity_poly.type
_entity_poly.pdbx_seq_one_letter_code
_entity_poly.pdbx_strand_id
1 'polypeptide(L)'
;MKAFRIWMVSTAIMGSTFIGFQIYEFSSFSTHHIHFECSEVAEKIEHGEYVKAGHNHFYQKECLDQNGILKADHHVDEEYGLKPQTNLFGTTFFTLTGFHGAHVTLGVVWLLSIFFLSFKKGVITREKNLDVDLAALYWHFVDVVWIVIFTVVYLFGVFEGF
;
A
#
# COMPACT_ATOMS: atom_id res chain seq x y z
N MET A 1 -23.97 28.55 -0.36
CA MET A 1 -24.44 27.20 -0.74
C MET A 1 -23.77 26.65 -2.00
N LYS A 2 -23.82 27.32 -3.18
CA LYS A 2 -23.16 26.80 -4.41
C LYS A 2 -21.65 26.61 -4.26
N ALA A 3 -20.93 27.62 -3.76
CA ALA A 3 -19.48 27.53 -3.48
C ALA A 3 -19.14 26.42 -2.47
N PHE A 4 -19.91 26.30 -1.38
CA PHE A 4 -19.75 25.24 -0.39
C PHE A 4 -19.90 23.83 -0.99
N ARG A 5 -20.90 23.63 -1.87
CA ARG A 5 -21.11 22.34 -2.55
C ARG A 5 -20.00 22.02 -3.54
N ILE A 6 -19.50 23.02 -4.26
CA ILE A 6 -18.35 22.87 -5.17
C ILE A 6 -17.12 22.45 -4.37
N TRP A 7 -16.84 23.12 -3.26
CA TRP A 7 -15.69 22.79 -2.41
C TRP A 7 -15.76 21.36 -1.85
N MET A 8 -16.92 20.93 -1.36
CA MET A 8 -17.07 19.56 -0.83
C MET A 8 -16.95 18.50 -1.92
N VAL A 9 -17.54 18.72 -3.10
CA VAL A 9 -17.44 17.72 -4.19
C VAL A 9 -16.01 17.63 -4.73
N SER A 10 -15.29 18.74 -4.83
CA SER A 10 -13.87 18.73 -5.22
C SER A 10 -13.02 17.94 -4.24
N THR A 11 -13.23 18.13 -2.93
CA THR A 11 -12.50 17.40 -1.88
C THR A 11 -12.80 15.90 -1.93
N ALA A 12 -14.07 15.52 -2.11
CA ALA A 12 -14.48 14.13 -2.24
C ALA A 12 -13.92 13.45 -3.50
N ILE A 13 -13.82 14.19 -4.62
CA ILE A 13 -13.20 13.68 -5.85
C ILE A 13 -11.71 13.44 -5.64
N MET A 14 -10.98 14.41 -5.07
CA MET A 14 -9.55 14.25 -4.79
C MET A 14 -9.29 13.07 -3.84
N GLY A 15 -10.11 12.91 -2.79
CA GLY A 15 -10.04 11.76 -1.88
C GLY A 15 -10.33 10.44 -2.58
N SER A 16 -11.33 10.39 -3.47
CA SER A 16 -11.64 9.20 -4.27
C SER A 16 -10.50 8.83 -5.23
N THR A 17 -9.87 9.82 -5.87
CA THR A 17 -8.70 9.61 -6.72
C THR A 17 -7.53 9.04 -5.93
N PHE A 18 -7.27 9.57 -4.72
CA PHE A 18 -6.24 9.04 -3.83
C PHE A 18 -6.49 7.56 -3.46
N ILE A 19 -7.72 7.21 -3.09
CA ILE A 19 -8.11 5.81 -2.81
C ILE A 19 -7.87 4.93 -4.04
N GLY A 20 -8.21 5.42 -5.24
CA GLY A 20 -7.98 4.70 -6.49
C GLY A 20 -6.51 4.37 -6.73
N PHE A 21 -5.61 5.34 -6.51
CA PHE A 21 -4.17 5.10 -6.59
C PHE A 21 -3.68 4.11 -5.54
N GLN A 22 -4.20 4.19 -4.31
CA GLN A 22 -3.80 3.28 -3.23
C GLN A 22 -4.22 1.83 -3.48
N ILE A 23 -5.41 1.61 -4.06
CA ILE A 23 -5.86 0.28 -4.48
C ILE A 23 -5.00 -0.25 -5.63
N TYR A 24 -4.68 0.59 -6.62
CA TYR A 24 -3.81 0.22 -7.73
C TYR A 24 -2.43 -0.20 -7.23
N GLU A 25 -1.84 0.58 -6.31
CA GLU A 25 -0.55 0.28 -5.70
C GLU A 25 -0.58 -1.05 -4.94
N PHE A 26 -1.62 -1.30 -4.13
CA PHE A 26 -1.76 -2.57 -3.40
C PHE A 26 -1.88 -3.77 -4.32
N SER A 27 -2.66 -3.63 -5.40
CA SER A 27 -2.81 -4.66 -6.40
C SER A 27 -1.48 -4.91 -7.14
N SER A 28 -0.78 -3.84 -7.50
CA SER A 28 0.51 -3.93 -8.19
C SER A 28 1.56 -4.62 -7.31
N PHE A 29 1.64 -4.29 -6.02
CA PHE A 29 2.60 -4.91 -5.10
C PHE A 29 2.25 -6.35 -4.71
N SER A 30 0.95 -6.66 -4.55
CA SER A 30 0.52 -8.02 -4.24
C SER A 30 0.69 -8.99 -5.42
N THR A 31 0.79 -8.47 -6.64
CA THR A 31 0.85 -9.25 -7.89
C THR A 31 2.21 -9.12 -8.60
N HIS A 32 3.17 -8.41 -8.00
CA HIS A 32 4.51 -8.33 -8.58
C HIS A 32 5.17 -9.71 -8.51
N HIS A 33 5.51 -10.24 -9.69
CA HIS A 33 6.35 -11.42 -9.83
C HIS A 33 7.80 -10.98 -9.69
N ILE A 34 8.53 -11.58 -8.75
CA ILE A 34 9.96 -11.36 -8.63
C ILE A 34 10.62 -12.46 -9.44
N HIS A 35 11.28 -12.09 -10.54
CA HIS A 35 12.03 -13.03 -11.36
C HIS A 35 13.38 -13.24 -10.70
N PHE A 36 13.63 -14.46 -10.21
CA PHE A 36 14.94 -14.87 -9.72
C PHE A 36 15.59 -15.76 -10.77
N GLU A 37 16.75 -15.36 -11.27
CA GLU A 37 17.57 -16.22 -12.12
C GLU A 37 18.47 -17.09 -11.24
N CYS A 38 18.41 -18.42 -11.43
CA CYS A 38 19.32 -19.35 -10.75
C CYS A 38 20.80 -19.15 -11.16
N SER A 39 21.09 -18.28 -12.14
CA SER A 39 22.44 -17.85 -12.55
C SER A 39 23.18 -17.12 -11.44
N GLU A 40 22.49 -16.30 -10.63
CA GLU A 40 23.09 -15.54 -9.53
C GLU A 40 23.51 -16.46 -8.36
N VAL A 41 22.76 -17.55 -8.16
CA VAL A 41 23.12 -18.62 -7.21
C VAL A 41 24.28 -19.46 -7.73
N ALA A 42 24.33 -19.72 -9.04
CA ALA A 42 25.44 -20.44 -9.68
C ALA A 42 26.77 -19.67 -9.54
N GLU A 43 26.76 -18.36 -9.79
CA GLU A 43 27.95 -17.50 -9.68
C GLU A 43 28.50 -17.45 -8.23
N LYS A 44 27.61 -17.31 -7.23
CA LYS A 44 28.01 -17.31 -5.81
C LYS A 44 28.62 -18.63 -5.35
N ILE A 45 28.11 -19.76 -5.84
CA ILE A 45 28.65 -21.09 -5.54
C ILE A 45 30.01 -21.29 -6.23
N GLU A 46 30.18 -20.84 -7.48
CA GLU A 46 31.46 -20.89 -8.19
C GLU A 46 32.55 -20.03 -7.54
N HIS A 47 32.18 -18.92 -6.90
CA HIS A 47 33.11 -18.07 -6.12
C HIS A 47 33.38 -18.57 -4.69
N GLY A 48 32.88 -19.75 -4.32
CA GLY A 48 33.17 -20.36 -3.01
C GLY A 48 32.54 -19.63 -1.83
N GLU A 49 31.56 -18.76 -2.07
CA GLU A 49 30.74 -18.19 -1.00
C GLU A 49 29.74 -19.24 -0.51
N TYR A 50 29.83 -19.57 0.78
CA TYR A 50 28.81 -20.35 1.46
C TYR A 50 27.53 -19.52 1.55
N VAL A 51 26.52 -19.88 0.76
CA VAL A 51 25.16 -19.32 0.85
C VAL A 51 24.61 -19.62 2.26
N LYS A 52 24.63 -18.61 3.15
CA LYS A 52 24.09 -18.77 4.51
C LYS A 52 22.60 -19.06 4.45
N ALA A 53 22.21 -20.13 5.12
CA ALA A 53 20.83 -20.59 5.27
C ALA A 53 20.00 -19.61 6.13
N GLY A 54 19.42 -18.60 5.50
CA GLY A 54 18.27 -17.85 5.99
C GLY A 54 17.45 -17.46 4.75
N HIS A 55 16.13 -17.63 4.76
CA HIS A 55 15.21 -17.63 3.59
C HIS A 55 15.62 -18.56 2.41
N ASN A 56 16.89 -18.91 2.21
CA ASN A 56 17.49 -19.58 1.05
C ASN A 56 17.29 -21.10 0.98
N HIS A 57 16.60 -21.73 1.95
CA HIS A 57 16.42 -23.19 1.97
C HIS A 57 15.32 -23.67 0.99
N PHE A 58 14.38 -22.81 0.64
CA PHE A 58 13.35 -23.10 -0.36
C PHE A 58 13.96 -22.97 -1.77
N TYR A 59 14.62 -21.84 -2.05
CA TYR A 59 15.34 -21.53 -3.31
C TYR A 59 16.35 -22.60 -3.77
N GLN A 60 17.10 -23.20 -2.85
CA GLN A 60 18.07 -24.23 -3.20
C GLN A 60 17.40 -25.51 -3.73
N LYS A 61 16.15 -25.80 -3.32
CA LYS A 61 15.41 -26.98 -3.79
C LYS A 61 14.80 -26.78 -5.17
N GLU A 62 14.38 -25.57 -5.49
CA GLU A 62 13.77 -25.24 -6.79
C GLU A 62 14.83 -25.14 -7.92
N CYS A 63 16.07 -24.70 -7.63
CA CYS A 63 17.16 -24.57 -8.63
C CYS A 63 18.03 -25.85 -8.80
N LEU A 64 17.87 -26.86 -7.94
CA LEU A 64 18.63 -28.12 -7.99
C LEU A 64 17.78 -29.26 -8.58
N ASP A 65 18.34 -30.00 -9.54
CA ASP A 65 17.71 -31.21 -10.06
C ASP A 65 17.72 -32.36 -9.03
N GLN A 66 16.96 -33.43 -9.28
CA GLN A 66 16.93 -34.64 -8.41
C GLN A 66 18.32 -35.28 -8.22
N ASN A 67 19.26 -34.98 -9.12
CA ASN A 67 20.65 -35.44 -9.07
C ASN A 67 21.61 -34.46 -8.36
N GLY A 68 21.10 -33.35 -7.81
CA GLY A 68 21.91 -32.30 -7.18
C GLY A 68 22.71 -31.45 -8.17
N ILE A 69 22.34 -31.46 -9.46
CA ILE A 69 22.94 -30.63 -10.51
C ILE A 69 22.19 -29.31 -10.57
N LEU A 70 22.93 -28.19 -10.54
CA LEU A 70 22.39 -26.84 -10.59
C LEU A 70 21.93 -26.51 -12.02
N LYS A 71 20.66 -26.14 -12.21
CA LYS A 71 20.14 -25.72 -13.52
C LYS A 71 20.25 -24.21 -13.66
N ALA A 72 21.39 -23.75 -14.16
CA ALA A 72 21.65 -22.32 -14.36
C ALA A 72 20.75 -21.67 -15.45
N ASP A 73 20.13 -22.46 -16.32
CA ASP A 73 19.19 -22.01 -17.36
C ASP A 73 17.72 -22.06 -16.94
N HIS A 74 17.43 -22.53 -15.72
CA HIS A 74 16.05 -22.68 -15.25
C HIS A 74 15.59 -21.39 -14.57
N HIS A 75 14.53 -20.79 -15.11
CA HIS A 75 13.82 -19.71 -14.46
C HIS A 75 12.84 -20.30 -13.45
N VAL A 76 12.91 -19.85 -12.20
CA VAL A 76 11.96 -20.23 -11.15
C VAL A 76 11.09 -19.01 -10.91
N ASP A 77 9.86 -19.07 -11.42
CA ASP A 77 8.85 -18.05 -11.12
C ASP A 77 8.29 -18.31 -9.72
N GLU A 78 8.99 -17.84 -8.69
CA GLU A 78 8.46 -17.87 -7.34
C GLU A 78 7.45 -16.74 -7.14
N GLU A 79 6.21 -17.12 -6.82
CA GLU A 79 5.08 -16.22 -6.65
C GLU A 79 5.10 -15.49 -5.29
N TYR A 80 6.25 -14.96 -4.89
CA TYR A 80 6.39 -14.13 -3.71
C TYR A 80 6.18 -12.65 -4.07
N GLY A 81 4.96 -12.30 -4.48
CA GLY A 81 4.53 -10.91 -4.37
C GLY A 81 4.77 -10.40 -2.95
N LEU A 82 4.87 -9.07 -2.77
CA LEU A 82 4.92 -8.44 -1.46
C LEU A 82 3.55 -8.60 -0.77
N LYS A 83 3.18 -9.83 -0.46
CA LYS A 83 1.98 -10.18 0.26
C LYS A 83 2.27 -9.91 1.74
N PRO A 84 1.27 -9.52 2.53
CA PRO A 84 1.45 -9.37 3.98
C PRO A 84 2.07 -10.62 4.62
N GLN A 85 1.78 -11.81 4.08
CA GLN A 85 2.21 -13.08 4.64
C GLN A 85 3.65 -13.48 4.28
N THR A 86 4.28 -12.83 3.29
CA THR A 86 5.59 -13.26 2.74
C THR A 86 6.75 -12.44 3.28
N ASN A 87 6.51 -11.20 3.73
CA ASN A 87 7.58 -10.32 4.22
C ASN A 87 7.10 -9.41 5.38
N LEU A 88 7.98 -9.15 6.35
CA LEU A 88 7.80 -8.20 7.44
C LEU A 88 7.58 -6.75 6.93
N PHE A 89 8.23 -6.39 5.82
CA PHE A 89 7.97 -5.13 5.13
C PHE A 89 6.54 -5.09 4.59
N GLY A 90 6.09 -6.15 3.91
CA GLY A 90 4.74 -6.28 3.40
C GLY A 90 3.68 -6.17 4.51
N THR A 91 3.79 -6.95 5.58
CA THR A 91 2.86 -6.84 6.74
C THR A 91 2.77 -5.41 7.28
N THR A 92 3.91 -4.76 7.52
CA THR A 92 3.95 -3.42 8.13
C THR A 92 3.41 -2.36 7.18
N PHE A 93 3.82 -2.41 5.91
CA PHE A 93 3.33 -1.53 4.85
C PHE A 93 1.81 -1.63 4.71
N PHE A 94 1.28 -2.82 4.42
CA PHE A 94 -0.15 -3.03 4.18
C PHE A 94 -1.00 -2.70 5.41
N THR A 95 -0.49 -2.92 6.62
CA THR A 95 -1.20 -2.55 7.86
C THR A 95 -1.27 -1.03 8.01
N LEU A 96 -0.14 -0.33 7.89
CA LEU A 96 -0.08 1.13 8.08
C LEU A 96 -0.84 1.88 6.98
N THR A 97 -0.50 1.62 5.72
CA THR A 97 -1.12 2.31 4.57
C THR A 97 -2.56 1.86 4.37
N GLY A 98 -2.89 0.59 4.65
CA GLY A 98 -4.25 0.06 4.55
C GLY A 98 -5.18 0.61 5.63
N PHE A 99 -4.71 0.70 6.89
CA PHE A 99 -5.47 1.33 7.97
C PHE A 99 -5.73 2.81 7.70
N HIS A 100 -4.72 3.52 7.17
CA HIS A 100 -4.88 4.91 6.73
C HIS A 100 -5.89 5.03 5.58
N GLY A 101 -5.78 4.18 4.54
CA GLY A 101 -6.73 4.16 3.43
C GLY A 101 -8.18 3.88 3.87
N ALA A 102 -8.38 3.06 4.90
CA ALA A 102 -9.69 2.85 5.51
C ALA A 102 -10.24 4.14 6.16
N HIS A 103 -9.41 4.93 6.85
CA HIS A 103 -9.81 6.23 7.41
C HIS A 103 -10.16 7.23 6.30
N VAL A 104 -9.37 7.31 5.23
CA VAL A 104 -9.68 8.17 4.08
C VAL A 104 -11.02 7.77 3.46
N THR A 105 -11.28 6.47 3.29
CA THR A 105 -12.55 5.97 2.75
C THR A 105 -13.74 6.36 3.63
N LEU A 106 -13.62 6.22 4.95
CA LEU A 106 -14.65 6.67 5.89
C LEU A 106 -14.86 8.19 5.81
N GLY A 107 -13.78 8.97 5.69
CA GLY A 107 -13.84 10.42 5.49
C GLY A 107 -14.57 10.80 4.20
N VAL A 108 -14.29 10.12 3.09
CA VAL A 108 -14.96 10.38 1.79
C VAL A 108 -16.45 10.05 1.90
N VAL A 109 -16.81 8.92 2.50
CA VAL A 109 -18.21 8.54 2.73
C VAL A 109 -18.93 9.57 3.60
N TRP A 110 -18.27 10.10 4.63
CA TRP A 110 -18.83 11.14 5.49
C TRP A 110 -19.04 12.45 4.73
N LEU A 111 -18.02 12.93 3.99
CA LEU A 111 -18.11 14.14 3.16
C LEU A 111 -19.22 14.02 2.10
N LEU A 112 -19.32 12.86 1.44
CA LEU A 112 -20.39 12.59 0.48
C LEU A 112 -21.77 12.59 1.16
N SER A 113 -21.88 12.02 2.36
CA SER A 113 -23.13 12.03 3.13
C SER A 113 -23.59 13.46 3.44
N ILE A 114 -22.68 14.34 3.91
CA ILE A 114 -22.97 15.77 4.15
C ILE A 114 -23.31 16.48 2.82
N PHE A 115 -22.62 16.14 1.73
CA PHE A 115 -22.92 16.67 0.40
C PHE A 115 -24.34 16.32 -0.06
N PHE A 116 -24.77 15.06 0.06
CA PHE A 116 -26.13 14.64 -0.25
C PHE A 116 -27.17 15.32 0.66
N LEU A 117 -26.89 15.44 1.96
CA LEU A 117 -27.74 16.17 2.91
C LEU A 117 -27.86 17.66 2.56
N SER A 118 -26.83 18.27 1.96
CA SER A 118 -26.86 19.66 1.51
C SER A 118 -27.93 19.93 0.44
N PHE A 119 -28.34 18.92 -0.34
CA PHE A 119 -29.40 19.07 -1.35
C PHE A 119 -30.81 19.11 -0.74
N LYS A 120 -31.02 18.52 0.44
CA LYS A 120 -32.30 18.62 1.15
C LYS A 120 -32.44 20.02 1.75
N LYS A 121 -33.42 20.79 1.25
CA LYS A 121 -33.73 22.15 1.76
C LYS A 121 -33.98 22.10 3.28
N GLY A 122 -33.28 22.94 4.04
CA GLY A 122 -33.51 23.13 5.48
C GLY A 122 -32.72 22.24 6.44
N VAL A 123 -31.87 21.32 5.95
CA VAL A 123 -31.09 20.42 6.82
C VAL A 123 -29.73 21.00 7.21
N ILE A 124 -29.10 21.77 6.33
CA ILE A 124 -27.86 22.52 6.63
C ILE A 124 -28.24 23.96 6.96
N THR A 125 -28.53 24.20 8.23
CA THR A 125 -28.79 25.52 8.80
C THR A 125 -27.51 26.05 9.42
N ARG A 126 -27.33 27.37 9.51
CA ARG A 126 -26.13 28.06 10.01
C ARG A 126 -25.73 27.69 11.46
N GLU A 127 -26.60 27.00 12.20
CA GLU A 127 -26.34 26.44 13.54
C GLU A 127 -25.81 24.99 13.52
N LYS A 128 -25.93 24.24 12.42
CA LYS A 128 -25.41 22.87 12.26
C LYS A 128 -24.04 22.82 11.58
N ASN A 129 -23.17 23.80 11.85
CA ASN A 129 -21.79 23.78 11.33
C ASN A 129 -20.91 22.79 12.08
N LEU A 130 -21.27 22.40 13.31
CA LEU A 130 -20.47 21.47 14.12
C LEU A 130 -20.14 20.17 13.39
N ASP A 131 -21.11 19.57 12.68
CA ASP A 131 -20.87 18.33 11.92
C ASP A 131 -19.89 18.53 10.75
N VAL A 132 -19.95 19.71 10.11
CA VAL A 132 -19.06 20.08 9.00
C VAL A 132 -17.66 20.41 9.51
N ASP A 133 -17.57 21.16 10.60
CA ASP A 133 -16.32 21.53 11.25
C ASP A 133 -15.62 20.28 11.79
N LEU A 134 -16.38 19.32 12.34
CA LEU A 134 -15.85 18.04 12.81
C LEU A 134 -15.39 17.16 11.65
N ALA A 135 -16.14 17.11 10.54
CA ALA A 135 -15.73 16.40 9.34
C ALA A 135 -14.47 17.03 8.69
N ALA A 136 -14.37 18.36 8.69
CA ALA A 136 -13.19 19.08 8.21
C ALA A 136 -11.96 18.81 9.11
N LEU A 137 -12.14 18.84 10.43
CA LEU A 137 -11.09 18.50 11.38
C LEU A 137 -10.62 17.05 11.21
N TYR A 138 -11.56 16.11 11.03
CA TYR A 138 -11.25 14.72 10.72
C TYR A 138 -10.45 14.60 9.43
N TRP A 139 -10.86 15.29 8.36
CA TRP A 139 -10.17 15.27 7.08
C TRP A 139 -8.73 15.79 7.18
N HIS A 140 -8.52 16.92 7.87
CA HIS A 140 -7.20 17.47 8.12
C HIS A 140 -6.33 16.55 8.99
N PHE A 141 -6.92 15.89 9.99
CA PHE A 141 -6.19 14.92 10.80
C PHE A 141 -5.68 13.75 9.95
N VAL A 142 -6.53 13.20 9.08
CA VAL A 142 -6.14 12.13 8.16
C VAL A 142 -5.00 12.60 7.23
N ASP A 143 -5.09 13.81 6.69
CA ASP A 143 -4.05 14.40 5.82
C ASP A 143 -2.69 14.54 6.55
N VAL A 144 -2.69 15.02 7.80
CA VAL A 144 -1.46 15.11 8.61
C VAL A 144 -0.84 13.74 8.87
N VAL A 145 -1.66 12.73 9.18
CA VAL A 145 -1.18 11.34 9.36
C VAL A 145 -0.57 10.82 8.06
N TRP A 146 -1.15 11.16 6.90
CA TRP A 146 -0.59 10.77 5.60
C TRP A 146 0.80 11.34 5.37
N ILE A 147 1.04 12.62 5.69
CA ILE A 147 2.36 13.24 5.54
C ILE A 147 3.42 12.46 6.34
N VAL A 148 3.08 12.02 7.56
CA VAL A 148 3.98 11.21 8.40
C VAL A 148 4.24 9.85 7.78
N ILE A 149 3.18 9.14 7.35
CA ILE A 149 3.31 7.82 6.71
C ILE A 149 4.13 7.93 5.43
N PHE A 150 3.83 8.90 4.56
CA PHE A 150 4.54 9.13 3.32
C PHE A 150 6.03 9.36 3.57
N THR A 151 6.36 10.20 4.55
CA THR A 151 7.75 10.51 4.91
C THR A 151 8.50 9.26 5.42
N VAL A 152 7.89 8.47 6.31
CA VAL A 152 8.56 7.30 6.89
C VAL A 152 8.67 6.14 5.90
N VAL A 153 7.60 5.86 5.17
CA VAL A 153 7.50 4.68 4.30
C VAL A 153 8.14 4.91 2.94
N TYR A 154 7.92 6.07 2.32
CA TYR A 154 8.37 6.33 0.95
C TYR A 154 9.67 7.14 0.86
N LEU A 155 9.94 8.05 1.80
CA LEU A 155 11.18 8.87 1.76
C LEU A 155 12.32 8.26 2.56
N PHE A 156 12.07 7.90 3.82
CA PHE A 156 13.11 7.36 4.68
C PHE A 156 13.40 5.89 4.46
N GLY A 157 12.51 5.16 3.77
CA GLY A 157 12.73 3.75 3.43
C GLY A 157 13.26 2.96 4.63
N VAL A 158 12.63 3.11 5.81
CA VAL A 158 13.14 2.62 7.13
C VAL A 158 13.48 1.11 7.15
N PHE A 159 13.13 0.39 6.09
CA PHE A 159 13.49 -1.00 5.86
C PHE A 159 14.56 -1.11 4.77
N GLU A 160 15.70 -0.46 4.95
CA GLU A 160 16.93 -0.84 4.24
C GLU A 160 17.33 -2.25 4.72
N GLY A 161 17.01 -3.29 3.93
CA GLY A 161 17.37 -4.65 4.33
C GLY A 161 16.63 -5.80 3.64
N PHE A 162 15.86 -5.53 2.59
CA PHE A 162 15.44 -6.55 1.62
C PHE A 162 16.05 -6.21 0.27
#